data_AF-A0A2E3ELN8-F1
#
_entry.id   AF-A0A2E3ELN8-F1
#
_cell.length_a   1.000
_cell.length_b   1.000
_cell.length_c   1.000
_cell.angle_alpha   90.00
_cell.angle_beta   90.00
_cell.angle_gamma   90.00
#
_symmetry.space_group_name_H-M   'P 1'
#
loop_
_entity.id
_entity.type
_entity.pdbx_description
1 polymer ?
#
loop_
_entity_poly.entity_id
_entity_poly.type
_entity_poly.pdbx_seq_one_letter_code
_entity_poly.pdbx_strand_id
1 'polypeptide(L)'
;MRRGDGAVGLRDGESRRGMTVEARSAPPIRFCRSSPAMSTFDNRERAEENRFAHDQELAFKARVKRARLLAAWAGPQIGRTDIAAYGDELIDADMKEPGDEDIIARLLADFAAANVETSRHVVEIQLQRLGEEAKAAVLAQG
;
A
#
# COMPACT_ATOMS: atom_id res chain seq x y z
N MET A 1 -5.77 -36.95 49.65
CA MET A 1 -6.00 -38.41 49.82
C MET A 1 -6.56 -38.98 48.52
N ARG A 2 -6.07 -40.17 48.12
CA ARG A 2 -6.24 -40.91 46.85
C ARG A 2 -5.30 -40.43 45.73
N ARG A 3 -4.12 -41.04 45.52
CA ARG A 3 -3.71 -42.44 45.18
C ARG A 3 -4.17 -42.90 43.79
N GLY A 4 -3.17 -43.35 43.01
CA GLY A 4 -3.26 -44.07 41.75
C GLY A 4 -2.30 -43.45 40.73
N ASP A 5 -1.00 -43.77 40.64
CA ASP A 5 -0.35 -45.09 40.60
C ASP A 5 -0.98 -46.04 39.56
N GLY A 6 -0.23 -46.27 38.48
CA GLY A 6 -0.58 -47.13 37.34
C GLY A 6 0.40 -46.85 36.18
N ALA A 7 1.68 -47.24 36.26
CA ALA A 7 2.22 -48.60 36.16
C ALA A 7 2.16 -49.19 34.73
N VAL A 8 3.36 -49.34 34.16
CA VAL A 8 3.87 -50.54 33.44
C VAL A 8 3.66 -50.66 31.92
N GLY A 9 4.79 -50.90 31.24
CA GLY A 9 4.89 -51.50 29.90
C GLY A 9 6.20 -51.13 29.19
N LEU A 10 7.38 -51.41 29.76
CA LEU A 10 8.22 -52.58 29.40
C LEU A 10 7.83 -53.29 28.10
N ARG A 11 8.72 -53.21 27.09
CA ARG A 11 9.26 -54.30 26.24
C ARG A 11 9.96 -53.68 25.01
N ASP A 12 11.28 -53.65 25.00
CA ASP A 12 12.17 -54.66 24.39
C ASP A 12 12.25 -54.54 22.87
N GLY A 13 13.44 -54.22 22.37
CA GLY A 13 13.72 -54.16 20.94
C GLY A 13 15.16 -53.78 20.59
N GLU A 14 16.12 -54.19 21.41
CA GLU A 14 17.54 -54.15 21.06
C GLU A 14 17.79 -55.10 19.87
N SER A 15 17.85 -54.55 18.66
CA SER A 15 18.31 -55.27 17.48
C SER A 15 19.75 -54.87 17.19
N ARG A 16 20.67 -55.56 17.88
CA ARG A 16 22.09 -55.63 17.52
C ARG A 16 22.27 -56.61 16.37
N ARG A 17 22.57 -56.10 15.18
CA ARG A 17 23.41 -56.72 14.14
C ARG A 17 24.07 -55.52 13.43
N GLY A 18 25.36 -55.20 13.57
CA GLY A 18 26.52 -56.08 13.59
C GLY A 18 26.90 -56.39 12.16
N MET A 19 27.74 -55.55 11.52
CA MET A 19 28.95 -55.94 10.77
C MET A 19 29.47 -54.86 9.79
N THR A 20 30.79 -54.63 9.93
CA THR A 20 31.81 -54.32 8.89
C THR A 20 31.67 -53.00 8.11
N VAL A 21 32.51 -51.99 8.39
CA VAL A 21 33.90 -51.77 7.91
C VAL A 21 33.94 -51.40 6.41
N GLU A 22 34.74 -50.37 6.11
CA GLU A 22 35.05 -49.75 4.80
C GLU A 22 34.12 -48.64 4.29
N ALA A 23 34.51 -47.40 4.55
CA ALA A 23 34.99 -46.49 3.48
C ALA A 23 35.21 -45.08 4.05
N ARG A 24 36.45 -44.79 4.44
CA ARG A 24 36.97 -43.42 4.36
C ARG A 24 37.13 -43.10 2.87
N SER A 25 36.35 -42.17 2.32
CA SER A 25 36.82 -41.21 1.30
C SER A 25 35.68 -40.33 0.77
N ALA A 26 35.97 -39.02 0.73
CA ALA A 26 35.31 -37.93 0.02
C ALA A 26 34.02 -37.32 0.62
N PRO A 27 34.07 -36.08 1.15
CA PRO A 27 32.85 -35.27 1.28
C PRO A 27 32.28 -34.97 -0.11
N PRO A 28 30.96 -34.78 -0.25
CA PRO A 28 30.42 -34.31 -1.52
C PRO A 28 31.06 -32.96 -1.80
N ILE A 29 31.68 -32.81 -2.98
CA ILE A 29 31.91 -31.49 -3.57
C ILE A 29 30.55 -30.84 -3.72
N ARG A 30 30.14 -30.14 -2.65
CA ARG A 30 29.02 -29.22 -2.67
C ARG A 30 29.48 -28.12 -3.59
N PHE A 31 29.15 -28.29 -4.87
CA PHE A 31 29.26 -27.25 -5.86
C PHE A 31 28.50 -26.08 -5.25
N CYS A 32 29.24 -25.13 -4.68
CA CYS A 32 28.72 -23.82 -4.40
C CYS A 32 28.42 -23.30 -5.80
N ARG A 33 27.19 -23.57 -6.26
CA ARG A 33 26.61 -22.99 -7.45
C ARG A 33 26.92 -21.51 -7.28
N SER A 34 27.84 -21.02 -8.11
CA SER A 34 28.19 -19.61 -8.16
C SER A 34 26.85 -18.89 -8.17
N SER A 35 26.50 -18.27 -7.05
CA SER A 35 25.37 -17.35 -7.05
C SER A 35 25.85 -16.28 -8.00
N PRO A 36 25.25 -16.13 -9.21
CA PRO A 36 25.67 -15.05 -10.07
C PRO A 36 25.52 -13.81 -9.21
N ALA A 37 26.62 -13.09 -9.05
CA ALA A 37 26.61 -11.80 -8.39
C ALA A 37 25.40 -11.05 -8.94
N MET A 38 24.40 -10.74 -8.11
CA MET A 38 23.38 -9.79 -8.52
C MET A 38 24.15 -8.55 -8.93
N SER A 39 24.12 -8.23 -10.22
CA SER A 39 24.95 -7.16 -10.72
C SER A 39 24.53 -5.87 -9.99
N THR A 40 25.49 -5.02 -9.66
CA THR A 40 25.20 -3.73 -9.01
C THR A 40 24.24 -2.87 -9.84
N PHE A 41 24.14 -3.14 -11.15
CA PHE A 41 23.19 -2.53 -12.07
C PHE A 41 21.78 -3.12 -11.91
N ASP A 42 21.61 -4.45 -11.90
CA ASP A 42 20.30 -5.11 -11.66
C ASP A 42 19.71 -4.71 -10.30
N ASN A 43 20.58 -4.50 -9.30
CA ASN A 43 20.14 -4.11 -7.96
C ASN A 43 19.68 -2.64 -7.90
N ARG A 44 20.19 -1.77 -8.80
CA ARG A 44 19.70 -0.40 -8.96
C ARG A 44 18.41 -0.36 -9.75
N GLU A 45 18.32 -1.11 -10.84
CA GLU A 45 17.10 -1.21 -11.66
C GLU A 45 15.90 -1.61 -10.81
N ARG A 46 16.04 -2.67 -10.00
CA ARG A 46 14.99 -3.08 -9.06
C ARG A 46 14.69 -2.07 -7.96
N ALA A 47 15.70 -1.33 -7.50
CA ALA A 47 15.50 -0.28 -6.50
C ALA A 47 14.72 0.92 -7.08
N GLU A 48 15.01 1.31 -8.32
CA GLU A 48 14.31 2.38 -9.03
C GLU A 48 12.88 1.97 -9.39
N GLU A 49 12.65 0.74 -9.85
CA GLU A 49 11.30 0.20 -10.10
C GLU A 49 10.45 0.19 -8.83
N ASN A 50 11.01 -0.31 -7.72
CA ASN A 50 10.28 -0.40 -6.45
C ASN A 50 10.02 1.00 -5.88
N ARG A 51 10.97 1.94 -6.02
CA ARG A 51 10.79 3.33 -5.64
C ARG A 51 9.70 4.00 -6.47
N PHE A 52 9.73 3.81 -7.78
CA PHE A 52 8.74 4.39 -8.69
C PHE A 52 7.34 3.85 -8.42
N ALA A 53 7.19 2.53 -8.19
CA ALA A 53 5.93 1.93 -7.81
C ALA A 53 5.40 2.52 -6.49
N HIS A 54 6.28 2.69 -5.50
CA HIS A 54 5.92 3.29 -4.22
C HIS A 54 5.52 4.77 -4.37
N ASP A 55 6.30 5.55 -5.10
CA ASP A 55 6.04 6.98 -5.33
C ASP A 55 4.71 7.18 -6.10
N GLN A 56 4.41 6.32 -7.07
CA GLN A 56 3.10 6.33 -7.75
C GLN A 56 1.96 5.97 -6.81
N GLU A 57 2.13 4.97 -5.96
CA GLU A 57 1.12 4.57 -4.98
C GLU A 57 0.84 5.71 -3.98
N LEU A 58 1.90 6.37 -3.48
CA LEU A 58 1.77 7.53 -2.61
C LEU A 58 1.08 8.70 -3.31
N ALA A 59 1.45 8.98 -4.57
CA ALA A 59 0.81 10.03 -5.37
C ALA A 59 -0.69 9.75 -5.59
N PHE A 60 -1.05 8.50 -5.89
CA PHE A 60 -2.45 8.10 -6.06
C PHE A 60 -3.23 8.26 -4.74
N LYS A 61 -2.68 7.78 -3.63
CA LYS A 61 -3.27 7.97 -2.29
C LYS A 61 -3.46 9.46 -1.96
N ALA A 62 -2.49 10.31 -2.33
CA ALA A 62 -2.57 11.75 -2.10
C ALA A 62 -3.68 12.41 -2.93
N ARG A 63 -3.86 12.01 -4.19
CA ARG A 63 -4.96 12.49 -5.05
C ARG A 63 -6.32 12.11 -4.48
N VAL A 64 -6.49 10.86 -4.08
CA VAL A 64 -7.73 10.36 -3.45
C VAL A 64 -8.04 11.13 -2.16
N LYS A 65 -7.05 11.37 -1.30
CA LYS A 65 -7.25 12.16 -0.09
C LYS A 65 -7.61 13.62 -0.39
N ARG A 66 -6.94 14.24 -1.36
CA ARG A 66 -7.23 15.62 -1.80
C ARG A 66 -8.69 15.76 -2.25
N ALA A 67 -9.18 14.83 -3.08
CA ALA A 67 -10.56 14.84 -3.57
C ALA A 67 -11.57 14.68 -2.41
N ARG A 68 -11.30 13.80 -1.44
CA ARG A 68 -12.15 13.63 -0.24
C ARG A 68 -12.19 14.88 0.64
N LEU A 69 -11.05 15.56 0.82
CA LEU A 69 -11.00 16.82 1.57
C LEU A 69 -11.76 17.94 0.84
N LEU A 70 -11.64 18.01 -0.49
CA LEU A 70 -12.40 18.95 -1.32
C LEU A 70 -13.91 18.70 -1.21
N ALA A 71 -14.35 17.44 -1.25
CA ALA A 71 -15.75 17.10 -1.06
C ALA A 71 -16.27 17.52 0.32
N ALA A 72 -15.48 17.33 1.38
CA ALA A 72 -15.82 17.77 2.73
C ALA A 72 -15.92 19.30 2.86
N TRP A 73 -15.14 20.04 2.06
CA TRP A 73 -15.21 21.50 2.00
C TRP A 73 -16.39 22.00 1.16
N ALA A 74 -16.65 21.41 0.01
CA ALA A 74 -17.70 21.83 -0.92
C ALA A 74 -19.10 21.35 -0.50
N GLY A 75 -19.22 20.14 0.05
CA GLY A 75 -20.48 19.52 0.44
C GLY A 75 -21.39 20.40 1.32
N PRO A 76 -20.88 20.98 2.43
CA PRO A 76 -21.66 21.88 3.28
C PRO A 76 -22.12 23.16 2.56
N GLN A 77 -21.37 23.64 1.57
CA GLN A 77 -21.69 24.85 0.83
C GLN A 77 -22.81 24.61 -0.19
N ILE A 78 -22.80 23.46 -0.86
CA ILE A 78 -23.86 23.06 -1.81
C ILE A 78 -25.10 22.46 -1.12
N GLY A 79 -25.05 22.27 0.21
CA GLY A 79 -26.14 21.68 0.99
C GLY A 79 -26.30 20.17 0.81
N ARG A 80 -25.27 19.47 0.33
CA ARG A 80 -25.29 18.01 0.20
C ARG A 80 -24.91 17.33 1.51
N THR A 81 -25.64 16.28 1.85
CA THR A 81 -25.36 15.43 3.02
C THR A 81 -24.50 14.20 2.65
N ASP A 82 -24.48 13.86 1.37
CA ASP A 82 -23.77 12.75 0.74
C ASP A 82 -22.30 13.09 0.42
N ILE A 83 -21.57 13.67 1.37
CA ILE A 83 -20.17 14.09 1.20
C ILE A 83 -19.26 12.94 0.75
N ALA A 84 -19.50 11.73 1.28
CA ALA A 84 -18.72 10.55 0.92
C ALA A 84 -18.89 10.16 -0.56
N ALA A 85 -20.14 10.11 -1.04
CA ALA A 85 -20.43 9.81 -2.43
C ALA A 85 -19.89 10.90 -3.37
N TYR A 86 -20.01 12.17 -2.96
CA TYR A 86 -19.45 13.28 -3.72
C TYR A 86 -17.92 13.22 -3.83
N GLY A 87 -17.23 12.76 -2.77
CA GLY A 87 -15.80 12.50 -2.80
C GLY A 87 -15.42 11.44 -3.82
N ASP A 88 -16.18 10.35 -3.91
CA ASP A 88 -15.94 9.28 -4.88
C ASP A 88 -16.20 9.76 -6.32
N GLU A 89 -17.25 10.55 -6.56
CA GLU A 89 -17.49 11.20 -7.86
C GLU A 89 -16.32 12.10 -8.30
N LEU A 90 -15.73 12.87 -7.37
CA LEU A 90 -14.56 13.71 -7.66
C LEU A 90 -13.30 12.90 -7.93
N ILE A 91 -13.12 11.75 -7.27
CA ILE A 91 -12.02 10.81 -7.55
C ILE A 91 -12.17 10.24 -8.97
N ASP A 92 -13.38 9.80 -9.33
CA ASP A 92 -13.66 9.29 -10.66
C ASP A 92 -13.47 10.34 -11.77
N ALA A 93 -13.69 11.63 -11.44
CA ALA A 93 -13.40 12.73 -12.35
C ALA A 93 -11.88 12.95 -12.53
N ASP A 94 -11.10 12.96 -11.45
CA ASP A 94 -9.62 13.12 -11.48
C ASP A 94 -8.91 11.97 -12.23
N MET A 95 -9.54 10.80 -12.32
CA MET A 95 -8.97 9.65 -13.04
C MET A 95 -9.05 9.75 -14.57
N LYS A 96 -9.90 10.62 -15.14
CA LYS A 96 -10.14 10.67 -16.59
C LYS A 96 -9.10 11.45 -17.35
N GLU A 97 -8.64 12.59 -16.81
CA GLU A 97 -7.74 13.49 -17.51
C GLU A 97 -6.66 14.02 -16.56
N PRO A 98 -5.40 14.13 -17.00
CA PRO A 98 -4.35 14.70 -16.18
C PRO A 98 -4.56 16.22 -16.02
N GLY A 99 -5.11 16.63 -14.88
CA GLY A 99 -5.26 18.04 -14.56
C GLY A 99 -6.21 18.29 -13.41
N ASP A 100 -6.21 19.53 -12.92
CA ASP A 100 -7.15 19.98 -11.88
C ASP A 100 -8.37 20.69 -12.48
N GLU A 101 -8.37 20.94 -13.80
CA GLU A 101 -9.42 21.70 -14.50
C GLU A 101 -10.79 21.00 -14.45
N ASP A 102 -10.84 19.67 -14.56
CA ASP A 102 -12.12 18.92 -14.48
C ASP A 102 -12.77 19.03 -13.10
N ILE A 103 -11.96 18.96 -12.03
CA ILE A 103 -12.44 19.13 -10.66
C ILE A 103 -12.97 20.55 -10.47
N ILE A 104 -12.24 21.55 -10.96
CA ILE A 104 -12.65 22.96 -10.86
C ILE A 104 -13.95 23.18 -11.63
N ALA A 105 -14.06 22.68 -12.86
CA ALA A 105 -15.27 22.81 -13.67
C ALA A 105 -16.48 22.13 -13.02
N ARG A 106 -16.28 20.93 -12.45
CA ARG A 106 -17.33 20.20 -11.72
C ARG A 106 -17.80 20.97 -10.50
N LEU A 107 -16.87 21.43 -9.66
CA LEU A 107 -17.18 22.24 -8.47
C LEU A 107 -17.93 23.52 -8.84
N LEU A 108 -17.47 24.25 -9.85
CA LEU A 108 -18.14 25.47 -10.32
C LEU A 108 -19.56 25.19 -10.82
N ALA A 109 -19.80 24.08 -11.51
CA ALA A 109 -21.14 23.67 -11.93
C ALA A 109 -22.04 23.35 -10.72
N ASP A 110 -21.51 22.66 -9.71
CA ASP A 110 -22.26 22.33 -8.49
C ASP A 110 -22.57 23.59 -7.66
N PHE A 111 -21.62 24.53 -7.54
CA PHE A 111 -21.84 25.82 -6.89
C PHE A 111 -22.86 26.69 -7.64
N ALA A 112 -22.82 26.69 -8.97
CA ALA A 112 -23.82 27.37 -9.79
C ALA A 112 -25.22 26.77 -9.60
N ALA A 113 -25.32 25.44 -9.52
CA ALA A 113 -26.59 24.74 -9.24
C ALA A 113 -27.13 25.04 -7.82
N ALA A 114 -26.23 25.22 -6.85
CA ALA A 114 -26.57 25.59 -5.47
C ALA A 114 -26.76 27.11 -5.26
N ASN A 115 -26.60 27.93 -6.30
CA ASN A 115 -26.68 29.39 -6.24
C ASN A 115 -25.70 30.02 -5.22
N VAL A 116 -24.52 29.41 -5.07
CA VAL A 116 -23.44 29.89 -4.19
C VAL A 116 -22.46 30.73 -5.00
N GLU A 117 -22.20 31.96 -4.56
CA GLU A 117 -21.25 32.85 -5.21
C GLU A 117 -19.81 32.44 -4.85
N THR A 118 -19.17 31.62 -5.70
CA THR A 118 -17.77 31.19 -5.54
C THR A 118 -16.99 31.43 -6.82
N SER A 119 -15.87 32.14 -6.70
CA SER A 119 -14.96 32.41 -7.82
C SER A 119 -14.03 31.23 -8.07
N ARG A 120 -13.70 30.95 -9.35
CA ARG A 120 -12.70 29.95 -9.76
C ARG A 120 -11.40 30.05 -8.93
N HIS A 121 -10.93 31.28 -8.72
CA HIS A 121 -9.71 31.54 -7.95
C HIS A 121 -9.77 31.02 -6.51
N VAL A 122 -10.94 31.06 -5.86
CA VAL A 122 -11.11 30.53 -4.49
C VAL A 122 -10.97 29.01 -4.51
N VAL A 123 -11.55 28.35 -5.51
CA VAL A 123 -11.47 26.90 -5.68
C VAL A 123 -10.02 26.47 -5.92
N GLU A 124 -9.28 27.17 -6.78
CA GLU A 124 -7.87 26.91 -7.05
C GLU A 124 -6.99 27.01 -5.78
N ILE A 125 -7.18 28.08 -4.98
CA ILE A 125 -6.46 28.25 -3.72
C ILE A 125 -6.77 27.11 -2.75
N GLN A 126 -8.04 26.72 -2.62
CA GLN A 126 -8.42 25.62 -1.74
C GLN A 126 -7.85 24.28 -2.23
N LEU A 127 -7.84 24.05 -3.54
CA LEU A 127 -7.28 22.84 -4.13
C LEU A 127 -5.78 22.73 -3.88
N GLN A 128 -5.03 23.83 -3.98
CA GLN A 128 -3.61 23.85 -3.64
C GLN A 128 -3.39 23.59 -2.15
N ARG A 129 -4.09 24.31 -1.28
CA ARG A 129 -3.98 24.17 0.18
C ARG A 129 -4.29 22.74 0.65
N LEU A 130 -5.43 22.19 0.23
CA LEU A 130 -5.85 20.84 0.60
C LEU A 130 -4.98 19.77 -0.07
N GLY A 131 -4.41 20.07 -1.24
CA GLY A 131 -3.45 19.20 -1.92
C GLY A 131 -2.15 19.06 -1.13
N GLU A 132 -1.62 20.14 -0.55
CA GLU A 132 -0.45 20.10 0.32
C GLU A 132 -0.72 19.30 1.60
N GLU A 133 -1.87 19.53 2.24
CA GLU A 133 -2.30 18.80 3.42
C GLU A 133 -2.46 17.30 3.13
N ALA A 134 -3.09 16.94 2.00
CA ALA A 134 -3.25 15.56 1.59
C ALA A 134 -1.90 14.86 1.35
N LYS A 135 -0.96 15.54 0.68
CA LYS A 135 0.41 15.02 0.48
C LYS A 135 1.12 14.80 1.80
N ALA A 136 1.09 15.78 2.70
CA ALA A 136 1.68 15.66 4.03
C ALA A 136 1.04 14.51 4.83
N ALA A 137 -0.28 14.36 4.77
CA ALA A 137 -1.01 13.31 5.47
C ALA A 137 -0.77 11.90 4.89
N VAL A 138 -0.38 11.76 3.62
CA VAL A 138 0.02 10.47 3.05
C VAL A 138 1.45 10.12 3.46
N LEU A 139 2.37 11.09 3.39
CA LEU A 139 3.75 10.91 3.83
C LEU A 139 3.85 10.60 5.33
N ALA A 140 2.98 11.17 6.16
CA ALA A 140 2.92 10.88 7.59
C ALA A 140 2.34 9.48 7.94
N GLN A 141 1.72 8.80 6.97
CA GLN A 141 1.09 7.48 7.17
C GLN A 141 1.92 6.31 6.62
N GLY A 142 3.02 6.60 5.91
CA GLY A 142 3.99 5.60 5.44
C GLY A 142 5.18 5.52 6.38
#